data_AF-A0A9W9HXG3-F1
#
_entry.id   AF-A0A9W9HXG3-F1
#
_cell.length_a   1.000
_cell.length_b   1.000
_cell.length_c   1.000
_cell.angle_alpha   90.00
_cell.angle_beta   90.00
_cell.angle_gamma   90.00
#
_symmetry.space_group_name_H-M   'P 1'
#
loop_
_entity.id
_entity.type
_entity.pdbx_description
1 polymer ?
#
loop_
_entity_poly.entity_id
_entity_poly.type
_entity_poly.pdbx_seq_one_letter_code
_entity_poly.pdbx_strand_id
1 'polypeptide(L)'
;MEANASSSSPRSPLAIGNFPTEIAFEILDKLFMEGPELTHTALCSLRCLSLADEASAIVVQSYLRLRPPSQRLERALNFQVFSYAVERGRLHREGPSILTQLPGTPIVHPSIRSAEEDIVTSTILDGCADCFDWLRAEIPQLSRTSVNPHGWSYVGLALYAGSVHALKYFLDSASDPADFMFCMIQHFPACVYQYGPSHFDLMTEKRDLPLLKAVVDTLEPFFLASPCQMTLSNLRPESQFNICSFATPKLAERLQKNFAMLLTDRSIWHGAVLNGPRFLDYLFSQRKIPQGDYSRVLTHHHDGRTPLGLAMDRNLVDSARWLVENYVFFDMIDRRCFEIDVYDEIKLATMANSPASVRLLQILLSVTPSHHKIFDLPISLLGRLIVALHQELRASNAAGHGAVAFWDAREAQENIAIQKCEAIITVARAFQYPCLYHGSEQEDHSRRAQALDRMKDLLEELGSEKLSRVIENACSCPRWQQSLRGQV
;
A
#
# COMPACT_ATOMS: atom_id res chain seq x y z
N MET A 1 54.46 -25.61 -32.67
CA MET A 1 53.31 -25.86 -33.57
C MET A 1 52.07 -25.82 -32.69
N GLU A 2 51.58 -24.61 -32.44
CA GLU A 2 50.29 -24.37 -31.77
C GLU A 2 49.28 -24.03 -32.87
N ALA A 3 48.17 -24.76 -32.91
CA ALA A 3 47.08 -24.52 -33.84
C ALA A 3 45.94 -23.82 -33.10
N ASN A 4 45.67 -22.58 -33.51
CA ASN A 4 44.52 -21.78 -33.12
C ASN A 4 43.22 -22.46 -33.58
N ALA A 5 42.38 -22.85 -32.62
CA ALA A 5 41.00 -23.21 -32.88
C ALA A 5 40.12 -21.96 -32.77
N SER A 6 39.76 -21.38 -33.90
CA SER A 6 38.73 -20.34 -34.01
C SER A 6 37.34 -20.99 -34.00
N SER A 7 36.66 -20.93 -32.86
CA SER A 7 35.24 -21.29 -32.75
C SER A 7 34.37 -20.19 -33.34
N SER A 8 33.97 -20.36 -34.60
CA SER A 8 32.92 -19.53 -35.21
C SER A 8 31.55 -20.04 -34.77
N SER A 9 30.86 -19.26 -33.93
CA SER A 9 29.44 -19.46 -33.63
C SER A 9 28.62 -19.31 -34.93
N PRO A 10 27.60 -20.16 -35.19
CA PRO A 10 26.76 -20.04 -36.38
C PRO A 10 26.02 -18.70 -36.38
N ARG A 11 26.31 -17.86 -37.39
CA ARG A 11 25.66 -16.56 -37.58
C ARG A 11 24.16 -16.75 -37.79
N SER A 12 23.35 -16.02 -37.02
CA SER A 12 21.90 -15.92 -37.25
C SER A 12 21.65 -15.44 -38.69
N PRO A 13 20.83 -16.15 -39.50
CA PRO A 13 20.57 -15.79 -40.89
C PRO A 13 19.73 -14.51 -41.07
N LEU A 14 19.34 -13.83 -39.98
CA LEU A 14 18.43 -12.67 -39.98
C LEU A 14 19.09 -11.36 -39.46
N ALA A 15 20.41 -11.22 -39.59
CA ALA A 15 21.11 -9.98 -39.24
C ALA A 15 20.86 -8.87 -40.26
N ILE A 16 20.64 -7.63 -39.80
CA ILE A 16 20.37 -6.48 -40.69
C ILE A 16 21.55 -6.19 -41.63
N GLY A 17 22.77 -6.50 -41.20
CA GLY A 17 23.99 -6.41 -42.01
C GLY A 17 24.04 -7.33 -43.24
N ASN A 18 23.15 -8.31 -43.34
CA ASN A 18 23.06 -9.22 -44.49
C ASN A 18 22.11 -8.72 -45.60
N PHE A 19 21.32 -7.67 -45.34
CA PHE A 19 20.44 -7.08 -46.34
C PHE A 19 21.20 -6.09 -47.24
N PRO A 20 20.80 -5.93 -48.51
CA PRO A 20 21.20 -4.77 -49.31
C PRO A 20 20.94 -3.47 -48.54
N THR A 21 21.85 -2.50 -48.69
CA THR A 21 21.82 -1.25 -47.92
C THR A 21 20.47 -0.52 -48.03
N GLU A 22 19.84 -0.56 -49.19
CA GLU A 22 18.54 0.06 -49.44
C GLU A 22 17.44 -0.59 -48.59
N ILE A 23 17.39 -1.93 -48.55
CA ILE A 23 16.41 -2.68 -47.77
C ILE A 23 16.67 -2.51 -46.27
N ALA A 24 17.94 -2.55 -45.86
CA ALA A 24 18.32 -2.29 -44.48
C ALA A 24 17.89 -0.89 -44.04
N PHE A 25 18.07 0.12 -44.88
CA PHE A 25 17.66 1.49 -44.60
C PHE A 25 16.14 1.64 -44.56
N GLU A 26 15.38 0.96 -45.44
CA GLU A 26 13.90 0.96 -45.36
C GLU A 26 13.38 0.32 -44.06
N ILE A 27 14.02 -0.76 -43.60
CA ILE A 27 13.69 -1.38 -42.31
C ILE A 27 13.96 -0.39 -41.17
N LEU A 28 15.11 0.27 -41.18
CA LEU A 28 15.45 1.28 -40.20
C LEU A 28 14.49 2.48 -40.29
N ASP A 29 14.15 2.98 -41.47
CA ASP A 29 13.19 4.09 -41.62
C ASP A 29 11.85 3.73 -40.97
N LYS A 30 11.34 2.51 -41.15
CA LYS A 30 10.13 2.05 -40.45
C LYS A 30 10.29 2.01 -38.93
N LEU A 31 11.43 1.54 -38.43
CA LEU A 31 11.70 1.47 -36.99
C LEU A 31 11.93 2.85 -36.34
N PHE A 32 12.43 3.83 -37.09
CA PHE A 32 12.93 5.12 -36.57
C PHE A 32 12.12 6.35 -36.98
N MET A 33 11.33 6.24 -38.05
CA MET A 33 10.60 7.37 -38.62
C MET A 33 9.08 7.30 -38.40
N GLU A 34 8.57 6.25 -37.75
CA GLU A 34 7.17 6.13 -37.29
C GLU A 34 6.88 7.06 -36.11
N GLY A 35 6.86 8.37 -36.35
CA GLY A 35 6.50 9.38 -35.36
C GLY A 35 7.29 10.69 -35.49
N PRO A 36 6.88 11.77 -34.80
CA PRO A 36 7.61 13.05 -34.81
C PRO A 36 8.88 13.04 -33.93
N GLU A 37 8.91 12.22 -32.88
CA GLU A 37 9.98 12.17 -31.86
C GLU A 37 10.68 10.82 -31.82
N LEU A 38 11.91 10.79 -31.30
CA LEU A 38 12.68 9.55 -31.11
C LEU A 38 12.22 8.87 -29.82
N THR A 39 11.68 7.66 -29.92
CA THR A 39 11.23 6.87 -28.77
C THR A 39 12.36 6.00 -28.21
N HIS A 40 12.27 5.63 -26.92
CA HIS A 40 13.19 4.66 -26.32
C HIS A 40 13.17 3.32 -27.08
N THR A 41 12.00 2.82 -27.50
CA THR A 41 11.89 1.57 -28.27
C THR A 41 12.68 1.61 -29.57
N ALA A 42 12.61 2.74 -30.29
CA ALA A 42 13.41 2.94 -31.48
C ALA A 42 14.91 2.93 -31.13
N LEU A 43 15.35 3.78 -30.18
CA LEU A 43 16.75 3.84 -29.76
C LEU A 43 17.30 2.47 -29.32
N CYS A 44 16.55 1.75 -28.50
CA CYS A 44 16.91 0.41 -28.02
C CYS A 44 17.06 -0.57 -29.20
N SER A 45 16.12 -0.57 -30.13
CA SER A 45 16.20 -1.39 -31.35
C SER A 45 17.44 -1.06 -32.18
N LEU A 46 17.81 0.22 -32.30
CA LEU A 46 19.01 0.65 -33.03
C LEU A 46 20.25 0.05 -32.41
N ARG A 47 20.29 0.09 -31.08
CA ARG A 47 21.43 -0.36 -30.31
C ARG A 47 21.55 -1.88 -30.35
N CYS A 48 20.46 -2.60 -30.17
CA CYS A 48 20.43 -4.04 -30.35
C CYS A 48 20.94 -4.44 -31.74
N LEU A 49 20.54 -3.73 -32.80
CA LEU A 49 21.04 -3.97 -34.15
C LEU A 49 22.53 -3.64 -34.28
N SER A 50 22.99 -2.52 -33.72
CA SER A 50 24.40 -2.11 -33.76
C SER A 50 25.33 -3.05 -32.99
N LEU A 51 24.81 -3.76 -31.99
CA LEU A 51 25.56 -4.69 -31.15
C LEU A 51 25.45 -6.16 -31.61
N ALA A 52 24.60 -6.46 -32.60
CA ALA A 52 24.36 -7.83 -33.06
C ALA A 52 25.58 -8.43 -33.77
N ASP A 53 26.21 -7.68 -34.68
CA ASP A 53 27.42 -8.07 -35.40
C ASP A 53 28.06 -6.84 -36.09
N GLU A 54 29.31 -6.99 -36.56
CA GLU A 54 30.08 -5.92 -37.20
C GLU A 54 29.42 -5.38 -38.48
N ALA A 55 28.80 -6.24 -39.30
CA ALA A 55 28.15 -5.80 -40.52
C ALA A 55 26.89 -4.98 -40.21
N SER A 56 26.09 -5.42 -39.23
CA SER A 56 24.95 -4.67 -38.72
C SER A 56 25.38 -3.33 -38.09
N ALA A 57 26.49 -3.30 -37.37
CA ALA A 57 27.07 -2.06 -36.82
C ALA A 57 27.44 -1.04 -37.91
N ILE A 58 28.09 -1.49 -38.99
CA ILE A 58 28.47 -0.65 -40.13
C ILE A 58 27.22 -0.08 -40.82
N VAL A 59 26.20 -0.90 -41.04
CA VAL A 59 24.93 -0.49 -41.64
C VAL A 59 24.24 0.57 -40.78
N VAL A 60 24.13 0.35 -39.46
CA VAL A 60 23.53 1.31 -38.54
C VAL A 60 24.33 2.62 -38.49
N GLN A 61 25.67 2.57 -38.44
CA GLN A 61 26.50 3.78 -38.45
C GLN A 61 26.35 4.56 -39.76
N SER A 62 26.28 3.87 -40.89
CA SER A 62 26.09 4.49 -42.20
C SER A 62 24.70 5.12 -42.31
N TYR A 63 23.67 4.45 -41.79
CA TYR A 63 22.32 5.00 -41.70
C TYR A 63 22.28 6.29 -40.86
N LEU A 64 22.87 6.26 -39.65
CA LEU A 64 22.94 7.42 -38.77
C LEU A 64 23.74 8.60 -39.35
N ARG A 65 24.71 8.37 -40.23
CA ARG A 65 25.49 9.45 -40.86
C ARG A 65 24.81 10.10 -42.05
N LEU A 66 24.03 9.33 -42.81
CA LEU A 66 23.56 9.74 -44.13
C LEU A 66 22.11 10.24 -44.17
N ARG A 67 21.35 10.08 -43.08
CA ARG A 67 19.89 10.24 -43.10
C ARG A 67 19.36 11.21 -42.03
N PRO A 68 18.12 11.72 -42.19
CA PRO A 68 17.40 12.56 -41.21
C PRO A 68 17.31 12.04 -39.75
N PRO A 69 17.38 10.72 -39.45
CA PRO A 69 17.54 10.21 -38.10
C PRO A 69 18.74 10.80 -37.36
N SER A 70 19.80 11.22 -38.05
CA SER A 70 20.92 11.96 -37.45
C SER A 70 20.43 13.24 -36.80
N GLN A 71 19.58 14.01 -37.48
CA GLN A 71 19.01 15.26 -36.97
C GLN A 71 17.96 15.03 -35.88
N ARG A 72 17.25 13.90 -35.92
CA ARG A 72 16.33 13.51 -34.82
C ARG A 72 17.10 13.11 -33.59
N LEU A 73 18.15 12.31 -33.75
CA LEU A 73 19.05 11.89 -32.69
C LEU A 73 19.76 13.11 -32.12
N GLU A 74 20.33 13.97 -32.96
CA GLU A 74 20.92 15.25 -32.54
C GLU A 74 19.89 16.11 -31.81
N ARG A 75 18.65 16.25 -32.27
CA ARG A 75 17.61 16.97 -31.52
C ARG A 75 17.26 16.31 -30.18
N ALA A 76 17.17 14.99 -30.16
CA ALA A 76 16.90 14.19 -28.97
C ALA A 76 18.10 14.08 -28.02
N LEU A 77 19.30 14.47 -28.43
CA LEU A 77 20.50 14.57 -27.60
C LEU A 77 20.80 16.03 -27.22
N ASN A 78 20.44 16.99 -28.08
CA ASN A 78 20.54 18.44 -27.87
C ASN A 78 19.31 19.00 -27.13
N PHE A 79 18.42 18.16 -26.62
CA PHE A 79 17.33 18.64 -25.77
C PHE A 79 17.94 19.34 -24.55
N GLN A 80 17.33 20.45 -24.18
CA GLN A 80 17.83 21.27 -23.10
C GLN A 80 17.64 20.51 -21.78
N VAL A 81 18.74 20.03 -21.20
CA VAL A 81 18.73 19.52 -19.83
C VAL A 81 18.60 20.71 -18.90
N PHE A 82 17.46 20.82 -18.23
CA PHE A 82 17.22 21.93 -17.31
C PHE A 82 17.83 21.62 -15.95
N SER A 83 18.36 22.64 -15.28
CA SER A 83 18.82 22.52 -13.90
C SER A 83 17.68 22.82 -12.94
N TYR A 84 17.46 21.94 -11.97
CA TYR A 84 16.44 22.07 -10.95
C TYR A 84 16.48 23.44 -10.27
N ALA A 85 17.67 23.87 -9.84
CA ALA A 85 17.84 25.13 -9.10
C ALA A 85 17.49 26.36 -9.96
N VAL A 86 17.83 26.30 -11.26
CA VAL A 86 17.53 27.36 -12.23
C VAL A 86 16.02 27.45 -12.46
N GLU A 87 15.36 26.31 -12.70
CA GLU A 87 13.91 26.26 -12.94
C GLU A 87 13.12 26.71 -11.70
N ARG A 88 13.53 26.28 -10.50
CA ARG A 88 12.92 26.73 -9.25
C ARG A 88 13.08 28.23 -9.05
N GLY A 89 14.29 28.76 -9.31
CA GLY A 89 14.57 30.19 -9.25
C GLY A 89 13.72 31.00 -10.23
N ARG A 90 13.50 30.47 -11.44
CA ARG A 90 12.61 31.05 -12.44
C ARG A 90 11.16 31.10 -11.96
N LEU A 91 10.63 30.01 -11.42
CA LEU A 91 9.27 29.99 -10.86
C LEU A 91 9.08 30.95 -9.69
N HIS A 92 10.07 31.08 -8.81
CA HIS A 92 10.01 32.04 -7.71
C HIS A 92 10.01 33.50 -8.19
N ARG A 93 10.57 33.79 -9.37
CA ARG A 93 10.65 35.14 -9.95
C ARG A 93 9.49 35.47 -10.89
N GLU A 94 9.02 34.49 -11.65
CA GLU A 94 8.10 34.67 -12.79
C GLU A 94 6.73 34.00 -12.59
N GLY A 95 6.61 33.08 -11.63
CA GLY A 95 5.38 32.33 -11.39
C GLY A 95 4.44 33.05 -10.41
N PRO A 96 3.11 32.83 -10.48
CA PRO A 96 2.23 33.14 -9.37
C PRO A 96 2.79 32.46 -8.12
N SER A 97 2.86 33.20 -7.01
CA SER A 97 3.42 32.70 -5.74
C SER A 97 2.87 31.29 -5.48
N ILE A 98 3.75 30.29 -5.49
CA ILE A 98 3.41 28.88 -5.26
C ILE A 98 2.66 28.70 -3.91
N LEU A 99 2.66 29.72 -3.04
CA LEU A 99 1.91 29.83 -1.79
C LEU A 99 0.41 30.15 -1.93
N THR A 100 -0.14 30.46 -3.12
CA THR A 100 -1.60 30.72 -3.28
C THR A 100 -2.45 29.48 -3.54
N GLN A 101 -1.88 28.27 -3.53
CA GLN A 101 -2.67 27.05 -3.65
C GLN A 101 -3.39 26.76 -2.31
N LEU A 102 -4.73 26.89 -2.33
CA LEU A 102 -5.59 26.64 -1.19
C LEU A 102 -5.43 25.18 -0.71
N PRO A 103 -5.26 24.96 0.62
CA PRO A 103 -5.29 23.62 1.19
C PRO A 103 -6.57 22.89 0.76
N GLY A 104 -6.44 21.71 0.15
CA GLY A 104 -7.57 20.84 -0.20
C GLY A 104 -8.01 20.86 -1.67
N THR A 105 -7.33 21.60 -2.56
CA THR A 105 -7.53 21.38 -4.01
C THR A 105 -6.77 20.11 -4.43
N PRO A 106 -7.44 19.11 -5.05
CA PRO A 106 -6.75 17.93 -5.55
C PRO A 106 -5.76 18.36 -6.62
N ILE A 107 -4.48 18.13 -6.36
CA ILE A 107 -3.42 18.41 -7.33
C ILE A 107 -3.61 17.42 -8.48
N VAL A 108 -4.11 17.91 -9.62
CA VAL A 108 -4.05 17.14 -10.87
C VAL A 108 -2.59 17.12 -11.29
N HIS A 109 -1.88 16.09 -10.84
CA HIS A 109 -0.50 15.86 -11.23
C HIS A 109 -0.47 15.63 -12.75
N PRO A 110 0.40 16.31 -13.53
CA PRO A 110 0.73 15.83 -14.86
C PRO A 110 1.19 14.40 -14.66
N SER A 111 0.53 13.48 -15.37
CA SER A 111 0.86 12.07 -15.26
C SER A 111 2.37 11.94 -15.51
N ILE A 112 3.08 11.20 -14.67
CA ILE A 112 4.50 10.89 -14.92
C ILE A 112 4.66 10.25 -16.32
N ARG A 113 3.60 9.60 -16.83
CA ARG A 113 3.53 9.06 -18.19
C ARG A 113 3.10 10.06 -19.27
N SER A 114 2.47 11.19 -18.91
CA SER A 114 2.30 12.29 -19.86
C SER A 114 3.58 13.13 -20.02
N ALA A 115 4.66 12.77 -19.31
CA ALA A 115 5.97 13.38 -19.42
C ALA A 115 6.92 12.61 -20.37
N GLU A 116 6.39 11.68 -21.18
CA GLU A 116 7.11 10.83 -22.14
C GLU A 116 7.69 11.58 -23.36
N GLU A 117 7.88 12.90 -23.31
CA GLU A 117 8.33 13.70 -24.47
C GLU A 117 9.86 13.63 -24.71
N ASP A 118 10.67 13.25 -23.71
CA ASP A 118 12.13 13.13 -23.89
C ASP A 118 12.68 11.71 -23.76
N ILE A 119 13.76 11.46 -24.52
CA ILE A 119 14.40 10.15 -24.64
C ILE A 119 15.04 9.67 -23.33
N VAL A 120 15.48 10.58 -22.45
CA VAL A 120 16.06 10.22 -21.15
C VAL A 120 14.95 9.81 -20.19
N THR A 121 13.84 10.55 -20.12
CA THR A 121 12.66 10.18 -19.33
C THR A 121 12.15 8.80 -19.73
N SER A 122 11.88 8.57 -21.02
CA SER A 122 11.39 7.27 -21.49
C SER A 122 12.37 6.11 -21.19
N THR A 123 13.67 6.33 -21.39
CA THR A 123 14.69 5.32 -21.07
C THR A 123 14.77 4.99 -19.57
N ILE A 124 14.64 6.00 -18.70
CA ILE A 124 14.61 5.81 -17.25
C ILE A 124 13.34 5.06 -16.84
N LEU A 125 12.18 5.45 -17.37
CA LEU A 125 10.88 4.82 -17.08
C LEU A 125 10.84 3.35 -17.51
N ASP A 126 11.48 3.01 -18.63
CA ASP A 126 11.60 1.63 -19.12
C ASP A 126 12.71 0.83 -18.42
N GLY A 127 13.53 1.47 -17.58
CA GLY A 127 14.57 0.80 -16.81
C GLY A 127 15.69 0.19 -17.67
N CYS A 128 15.91 0.68 -18.89
CA CYS A 128 16.89 0.12 -19.80
C CYS A 128 18.31 0.63 -19.48
N ALA A 129 19.07 -0.16 -18.72
CA ALA A 129 20.42 0.18 -18.28
C ALA A 129 21.38 0.47 -19.45
N ASP A 130 21.34 -0.36 -20.50
CA ASP A 130 22.20 -0.19 -21.66
C ASP A 130 21.94 1.15 -22.33
N CYS A 131 20.68 1.43 -22.72
CA CYS A 131 20.25 2.70 -23.31
C CYS A 131 20.65 3.90 -22.45
N PHE A 132 20.44 3.80 -21.14
CA PHE A 132 20.80 4.85 -20.20
C PHE A 132 22.32 5.12 -20.18
N ASP A 133 23.16 4.08 -20.18
CA ASP A 133 24.62 4.20 -20.16
C ASP A 133 25.19 4.92 -21.39
N TRP A 134 24.54 4.77 -22.54
CA TRP A 134 24.93 5.49 -23.74
C TRP A 134 24.42 6.93 -23.72
N LEU A 135 23.16 7.15 -23.31
CA LEU A 135 22.62 8.51 -23.20
C LEU A 135 23.46 9.37 -22.25
N ARG A 136 23.92 8.84 -21.12
CA ARG A 136 24.81 9.59 -20.22
C ARG A 136 26.19 9.89 -20.83
N ALA A 137 26.68 9.06 -21.74
CA ALA A 137 27.94 9.31 -22.44
C ALA A 137 27.78 10.40 -23.51
N GLU A 138 26.64 10.41 -24.20
CA GLU A 138 26.31 11.39 -25.24
C GLU A 138 25.78 12.72 -24.69
N ILE A 139 25.30 12.75 -23.44
CA ILE A 139 24.74 13.94 -22.78
C ILE A 139 25.58 14.28 -21.53
N PRO A 140 26.74 14.97 -21.69
CA PRO A 140 27.64 15.29 -20.57
C PRO A 140 27.01 16.16 -19.48
N GLN A 141 25.92 16.86 -19.79
CA GLN A 141 25.20 17.74 -18.87
C GLN A 141 24.18 16.99 -17.99
N LEU A 142 23.99 15.68 -18.22
CA LEU A 142 23.06 14.88 -17.43
C LEU A 142 23.62 14.67 -16.02
N SER A 143 22.99 15.36 -15.06
CA SER A 143 23.41 15.39 -13.66
C SER A 143 22.26 15.04 -12.71
N ARG A 144 22.55 14.80 -11.43
CA ARG A 144 21.53 14.55 -10.40
C ARG A 144 20.53 15.71 -10.20
N THR A 145 20.90 16.94 -10.55
CA THR A 145 20.02 18.12 -10.46
C THR A 145 19.27 18.37 -11.76
N SER A 146 19.43 17.51 -12.76
CA SER A 146 18.78 17.65 -14.04
C SER A 146 17.29 17.30 -13.95
N VAL A 147 16.47 18.07 -14.67
CA VAL A 147 15.04 17.85 -14.81
C VAL A 147 14.65 17.78 -16.28
N ASN A 148 13.56 17.09 -16.56
CA ASN A 148 12.97 17.06 -17.90
C ASN A 148 12.19 18.35 -18.20
N PRO A 149 11.70 18.55 -19.44
CA PRO A 149 10.94 19.75 -19.83
C PRO A 149 9.66 19.99 -19.02
N HIS A 150 9.14 18.97 -18.35
CA HIS A 150 7.99 19.06 -17.44
C HIS A 150 8.40 19.20 -15.97
N GLY A 151 9.68 19.50 -15.71
CA GLY A 151 10.20 19.80 -14.38
C GLY A 151 10.37 18.58 -13.49
N TRP A 152 10.17 17.36 -13.99
CA TRP A 152 10.44 16.14 -13.23
C TRP A 152 11.94 15.91 -13.11
N SER A 153 12.41 15.73 -11.88
CA SER A 153 13.78 15.30 -11.61
C SER A 153 14.01 13.90 -12.16
N TYR A 154 15.12 13.69 -12.88
CA TYR A 154 15.49 12.35 -13.35
C TYR A 154 15.76 11.37 -12.20
N VAL A 155 16.17 11.88 -11.03
CA VAL A 155 16.26 11.06 -9.80
C VAL A 155 14.85 10.63 -9.35
N GLY A 156 13.88 11.55 -9.39
CA GLY A 156 12.48 11.26 -9.07
C GLY A 156 11.87 10.24 -10.04
N LEU A 157 12.15 10.40 -11.34
CA LEU A 157 11.75 9.44 -12.37
C LEU A 157 12.41 8.08 -12.19
N ALA A 158 13.70 8.03 -11.83
CA ALA A 158 14.39 6.76 -11.56
C ALA A 158 13.80 6.03 -10.35
N LEU A 159 13.46 6.75 -9.28
CA LEU A 159 12.78 6.19 -8.10
C LEU A 159 11.38 5.70 -8.44
N TYR A 160 10.61 6.52 -9.17
CA TYR A 160 9.28 6.13 -9.63
C TYR A 160 9.37 4.88 -10.51
N ALA A 161 10.26 4.84 -11.50
CA ALA A 161 10.43 3.71 -12.41
C ALA A 161 10.97 2.45 -11.71
N GLY A 162 11.69 2.61 -10.60
CA GLY A 162 12.49 1.56 -10.00
C GLY A 162 13.79 1.27 -10.76
N SER A 163 14.29 2.25 -11.53
CA SER A 163 15.52 2.14 -12.29
C SER A 163 16.75 2.29 -11.39
N VAL A 164 17.11 1.20 -10.70
CA VAL A 164 18.26 1.16 -9.77
C VAL A 164 19.57 1.54 -10.47
N HIS A 165 19.73 1.21 -11.75
CA HIS A 165 20.93 1.56 -12.53
C HIS A 165 21.07 3.06 -12.71
N ALA A 166 20.00 3.74 -13.15
CA ALA A 166 20.00 5.19 -13.27
C ALA A 166 20.19 5.87 -11.91
N LEU A 167 19.54 5.35 -10.87
CA LEU A 167 19.70 5.87 -9.50
C LEU A 167 21.15 5.78 -9.00
N LYS A 168 21.82 4.65 -9.23
CA LYS A 168 23.24 4.48 -8.89
C LYS A 168 24.13 5.51 -9.59
N TYR A 169 23.92 5.75 -10.89
CA TYR A 169 24.66 6.78 -11.61
C TYR A 169 24.49 8.16 -10.95
N PHE A 170 23.25 8.57 -10.65
CA PHE A 170 23.03 9.88 -10.04
C PHE A 170 23.64 9.98 -8.63
N LEU A 171 23.66 8.86 -7.89
CA LEU A 171 24.33 8.76 -6.59
C LEU A 171 25.85 8.86 -6.70
N ASP A 172 26.45 8.12 -7.62
CA ASP A 172 27.91 8.11 -7.82
C ASP A 172 28.41 9.46 -8.39
N SER A 173 27.55 10.20 -9.09
CA SER A 173 27.83 11.57 -9.56
C SER A 173 27.85 12.62 -8.44
N ALA A 174 27.45 12.26 -7.22
CA ALA A 174 27.45 13.17 -6.08
C ALA A 174 28.86 13.40 -5.54
N SER A 175 29.37 14.62 -5.68
CA SER A 175 30.65 15.01 -5.06
C SER A 175 30.58 15.07 -3.52
N ASP A 176 29.38 15.30 -2.98
CA ASP A 176 29.09 15.28 -1.55
C ASP A 176 27.80 14.49 -1.28
N PRO A 177 27.86 13.40 -0.48
CA PRO A 177 26.71 12.67 0.04
C PRO A 177 25.65 13.56 0.69
N ALA A 178 26.06 14.58 1.46
CA ALA A 178 25.15 15.47 2.17
C ALA A 178 24.29 16.30 1.21
N ASP A 179 24.88 16.75 0.11
CA ASP A 179 24.20 17.53 -0.92
C ASP A 179 23.17 16.69 -1.70
N PHE A 180 23.50 15.42 -2.00
CA PHE A 180 22.52 14.49 -2.58
C PHE A 180 21.34 14.25 -1.64
N MET A 181 21.64 14.04 -0.36
CA MET A 181 20.64 13.85 0.68
C MET A 181 19.73 15.06 0.85
N PHE A 182 20.29 16.26 0.78
CA PHE A 182 19.53 17.50 0.75
C PHE A 182 18.58 17.55 -0.47
N CYS A 183 19.05 17.15 -1.65
CA CYS A 183 18.25 17.02 -2.86
C CYS A 183 17.08 16.04 -2.73
N MET A 184 17.31 14.89 -2.09
CA MET A 184 16.33 13.81 -1.98
C MET A 184 15.24 14.06 -0.93
N ILE A 185 15.56 14.77 0.15
CA ILE A 185 14.79 14.66 1.39
C ILE A 185 14.23 15.98 1.90
N GLN A 186 15.00 17.06 1.85
CA GLN A 186 14.66 18.22 2.69
C GLN A 186 13.75 19.23 1.99
N HIS A 187 13.93 19.53 0.70
CA HIS A 187 13.26 20.71 0.13
C HIS A 187 12.92 20.67 -1.37
N PHE A 188 13.01 19.51 -2.03
CA PHE A 188 12.76 19.43 -3.46
C PHE A 188 11.65 18.44 -3.77
N PRO A 189 10.46 18.91 -4.22
CA PRO A 189 9.51 18.01 -4.84
C PRO A 189 10.15 17.29 -6.02
N ALA A 190 9.69 16.07 -6.31
CA ALA A 190 10.18 15.33 -7.47
C ALA A 190 9.86 16.06 -8.79
N CYS A 191 8.91 17.01 -8.79
CA CYS A 191 8.61 17.91 -9.89
C CYS A 191 8.74 19.37 -9.45
N VAL A 192 9.59 20.16 -10.12
CA VAL A 192 9.89 21.56 -9.79
C VAL A 192 8.66 22.47 -9.94
N TYR A 193 7.78 22.17 -10.91
CA TYR A 193 6.64 23.02 -11.24
C TYR A 193 5.46 22.89 -10.26
N GLN A 194 5.53 22.01 -9.25
CA GLN A 194 4.42 21.73 -8.33
C GLN A 194 4.89 21.44 -6.92
N TYR A 195 4.00 21.60 -5.93
CA TYR A 195 4.12 20.91 -4.64
C TYR A 195 3.80 19.40 -4.81
N GLY A 196 4.64 18.74 -5.60
CA GLY A 196 4.51 17.32 -5.92
C GLY A 196 4.96 16.39 -4.80
N PRO A 197 4.79 15.07 -4.98
CA PRO A 197 5.39 14.08 -4.09
C PRO A 197 6.89 14.34 -3.95
N SER A 198 7.42 14.16 -2.74
CA SER A 198 8.86 14.07 -2.55
C SER A 198 9.41 12.84 -3.27
N HIS A 199 10.72 12.80 -3.53
CA HIS A 199 11.39 11.60 -4.03
C HIS A 199 11.12 10.37 -3.15
N PHE A 200 10.98 10.58 -1.84
CA PHE A 200 10.65 9.53 -0.90
C PHE A 200 9.17 9.11 -0.98
N ASP A 201 8.25 10.03 -1.24
CA ASP A 201 6.84 9.71 -1.46
C ASP A 201 6.71 8.79 -2.68
N LEU A 202 7.37 9.12 -3.80
CA LEU A 202 7.39 8.32 -5.02
C LEU A 202 7.94 6.90 -4.78
N MET A 203 9.01 6.78 -3.98
CA MET A 203 9.62 5.50 -3.64
C MET A 203 8.65 4.59 -2.88
N THR A 204 7.78 5.15 -2.05
CA THR A 204 6.89 4.39 -1.16
C THR A 204 5.51 4.14 -1.77
N GLU A 205 5.10 4.94 -2.74
CA GLU A 205 3.79 4.88 -3.40
C GLU A 205 3.52 3.51 -4.05
N LYS A 206 4.52 2.92 -4.73
CA LYS A 206 4.38 1.63 -5.41
C LYS A 206 4.34 0.42 -4.49
N ARG A 207 4.71 0.58 -3.21
CA ARG A 207 4.80 -0.51 -2.22
C ARG A 207 5.63 -1.71 -2.67
N ASP A 208 6.67 -1.43 -3.47
CA ASP A 208 7.58 -2.44 -4.00
C ASP A 208 8.72 -2.67 -2.99
N LEU A 209 8.62 -3.78 -2.24
CA LEU A 209 9.61 -4.14 -1.22
C LEU A 209 11.01 -4.40 -1.79
N PRO A 210 11.19 -5.21 -2.86
CA PRO A 210 12.49 -5.35 -3.53
C PRO A 210 13.11 -4.03 -3.93
N LEU A 211 12.33 -3.12 -4.54
CA LEU A 211 12.81 -1.81 -4.94
C LEU A 211 13.21 -0.96 -3.73
N LEU A 212 12.33 -0.83 -2.73
CA LEU A 212 12.63 -0.07 -1.52
C LEU A 212 13.92 -0.58 -0.88
N LYS A 213 14.10 -1.90 -0.79
CA LYS A 213 15.32 -2.50 -0.27
C LYS A 213 16.54 -2.13 -1.11
N ALA A 214 16.47 -2.25 -2.44
CA ALA A 214 17.58 -1.91 -3.33
C ALA A 214 17.97 -0.43 -3.23
N VAL A 215 16.97 0.47 -3.15
CA VAL A 215 17.21 1.90 -2.95
C VAL A 215 17.87 2.14 -1.60
N VAL A 216 17.35 1.59 -0.51
CA VAL A 216 17.94 1.74 0.83
C VAL A 216 19.36 1.17 0.88
N ASP A 217 19.61 0.01 0.28
CA ASP A 217 20.96 -0.58 0.20
C ASP A 217 21.93 0.33 -0.56
N THR A 218 21.44 1.06 -1.58
CA THR A 218 22.26 2.00 -2.35
C THR A 218 22.48 3.32 -1.59
N LEU A 219 21.50 3.77 -0.80
CA LEU A 219 21.59 5.02 -0.04
C LEU A 219 22.29 4.88 1.33
N GLU A 220 22.30 3.69 1.94
CA GLU A 220 22.81 3.47 3.29
C GLU A 220 24.28 3.91 3.50
N PRO A 221 25.23 3.64 2.57
CA PRO A 221 26.60 4.14 2.71
C PRO A 221 26.67 5.66 2.83
N PHE A 222 25.77 6.37 2.15
CA PHE A 222 25.71 7.83 2.15
C PHE A 222 25.15 8.37 3.48
N PHE A 223 24.13 7.70 4.06
CA PHE A 223 23.60 8.06 5.38
C PHE A 223 24.65 7.87 6.50
N LEU A 224 25.50 6.85 6.38
CA LEU A 224 26.57 6.58 7.36
C LEU A 224 27.73 7.58 7.24
N ALA A 225 28.07 8.00 6.03
CA ALA A 225 29.17 8.94 5.76
C ALA A 225 28.85 10.37 6.20
N SER A 226 27.58 10.77 6.10
CA SER A 226 27.09 12.04 6.61
C SER A 226 25.86 11.76 7.48
N PRO A 227 26.04 11.55 8.81
CA PRO A 227 24.94 11.47 9.75
C PRO A 227 24.34 12.87 9.90
N CYS A 228 23.77 13.37 8.82
CA CYS A 228 22.89 14.51 8.86
C CYS A 228 21.75 14.04 9.76
N GLN A 229 21.54 14.72 10.90
CA GLN A 229 20.33 14.55 11.71
C GLN A 229 19.17 15.10 10.87
N MET A 230 18.83 14.38 9.80
CA MET A 230 17.73 14.69 8.95
C MET A 230 16.51 14.35 9.77
N THR A 231 15.93 15.38 10.39
CA THR A 231 14.55 15.32 10.78
C THR A 231 13.75 15.14 9.50
N LEU A 232 13.36 13.90 9.24
CA LEU A 232 12.25 13.56 8.35
C LEU A 232 10.90 14.08 8.89
N SER A 233 10.91 15.19 9.63
CA SER A 233 9.72 15.92 10.05
C SER A 233 8.85 16.34 8.87
N ASN A 234 9.38 16.27 7.66
CA ASN A 234 8.72 16.63 6.41
C ASN A 234 8.22 15.43 5.61
N LEU A 235 8.39 14.18 6.08
CA LEU A 235 7.72 13.06 5.41
C LEU A 235 6.22 13.20 5.58
N ARG A 236 5.53 13.13 4.45
CA ARG A 236 4.07 13.13 4.44
C ARG A 236 3.56 11.93 5.24
N PRO A 237 2.47 12.10 6.03
CA PRO A 237 1.80 11.00 6.73
C PRO A 237 1.57 9.78 5.81
N GLU A 238 1.18 10.02 4.56
CA GLU A 238 0.92 8.98 3.56
C GLU A 238 2.15 8.12 3.26
N SER A 239 3.35 8.71 3.26
CA SER A 239 4.60 7.99 3.00
C SER A 239 5.03 7.15 4.19
N GLN A 240 4.82 7.67 5.41
CA GLN A 240 5.03 6.90 6.64
C GLN A 240 4.05 5.72 6.72
N PHE A 241 2.77 5.96 6.43
CA PHE A 241 1.74 4.93 6.29
C PHE A 241 2.14 3.87 5.25
N ASN A 242 2.54 4.30 4.04
CA ASN A 242 2.92 3.40 2.96
C ASN A 242 4.09 2.51 3.39
N ILE A 243 5.17 3.06 3.94
CA ILE A 243 6.29 2.24 4.43
C ILE A 243 5.83 1.22 5.46
N CYS A 244 5.06 1.67 6.45
CA CYS A 244 4.58 0.78 7.50
C CYS A 244 3.66 -0.31 6.96
N SER A 245 3.06 -0.15 5.78
CA SER A 245 2.17 -1.11 5.13
C SER A 245 2.84 -2.28 4.40
N PHE A 246 4.13 -2.20 4.06
CA PHE A 246 4.81 -3.27 3.33
C PHE A 246 6.28 -3.51 3.71
N ALA A 247 6.93 -2.59 4.42
CA ALA A 247 8.34 -2.73 4.77
C ALA A 247 8.54 -3.86 5.79
N THR A 248 9.65 -4.59 5.71
CA THR A 248 10.01 -5.53 6.79
C THR A 248 10.45 -4.77 8.04
N PRO A 249 10.30 -5.35 9.26
CA PRO A 249 10.83 -4.76 10.49
C PRO A 249 12.29 -4.32 10.40
N LYS A 250 13.15 -5.17 9.82
CA LYS A 250 14.58 -4.86 9.63
C LYS A 250 14.81 -3.68 8.70
N LEU A 251 14.01 -3.56 7.64
CA LEU A 251 14.11 -2.44 6.71
C LEU A 251 13.61 -1.13 7.35
N ALA A 252 12.50 -1.19 8.08
CA ALA A 252 11.99 -0.06 8.84
C ALA A 252 12.97 0.38 9.94
N GLU A 253 13.65 -0.56 10.60
CA GLU A 253 14.70 -0.27 11.58
C GLU A 253 15.90 0.47 10.94
N ARG A 254 16.37 -0.01 9.79
CA ARG A 254 17.42 0.67 9.02
C ARG A 254 17.00 2.07 8.62
N LEU A 255 15.77 2.21 8.12
CA LEU A 255 15.20 3.52 7.78
C LEU A 255 15.13 4.41 9.03
N GLN A 256 14.52 3.97 10.12
CA GLN A 256 14.38 4.74 11.37
C GLN A 256 15.74 5.16 11.97
N LYS A 257 16.77 4.30 11.88
CA LYS A 257 18.14 4.63 12.31
C LYS A 257 18.73 5.78 11.51
N ASN A 258 18.52 5.77 10.20
CA ASN A 258 19.02 6.81 9.28
C ASN A 258 18.09 8.03 9.23
N PHE A 259 16.84 7.88 9.67
CA PHE A 259 15.76 8.85 9.54
C PHE A 259 14.95 8.94 10.84
N ALA A 260 15.48 9.69 11.82
CA ALA A 260 15.04 9.72 13.22
C ALA A 260 13.53 9.92 13.49
N MET A 261 12.69 10.20 12.49
CA MET A 261 11.25 10.49 12.61
C MET A 261 10.31 9.62 11.75
N LEU A 262 10.77 8.51 11.16
CA LEU A 262 9.92 7.67 10.28
C LEU A 262 8.64 7.16 10.94
N LEU A 263 8.67 6.92 12.26
CA LEU A 263 7.57 6.32 13.02
C LEU A 263 6.88 7.33 13.95
N THR A 264 6.70 8.58 13.49
CA THR A 264 6.13 9.64 14.32
C THR A 264 4.68 9.98 13.99
N ASP A 265 4.19 9.66 12.79
CA ASP A 265 2.81 9.94 12.43
C ASP A 265 1.80 8.98 13.09
N ARG A 266 0.52 9.37 13.15
CA ARG A 266 -0.57 8.54 13.69
C ARG A 266 -0.93 7.37 12.78
N SER A 267 -0.87 7.58 11.47
CA SER A 267 -1.23 6.61 10.43
C SER A 267 -0.30 5.39 10.37
N ILE A 268 0.86 5.42 11.03
CA ILE A 268 1.82 4.31 11.02
C ILE A 268 1.21 3.00 11.57
N TRP A 269 0.25 3.11 12.50
CA TRP A 269 -0.46 1.94 13.05
C TRP A 269 -1.41 1.34 12.02
N HIS A 270 -2.10 2.17 11.22
CA HIS A 270 -2.93 1.70 10.10
C HIS A 270 -2.07 1.02 9.04
N GLY A 271 -0.90 1.58 8.73
CA GLY A 271 0.07 0.93 7.84
C GLY A 271 0.50 -0.42 8.40
N ALA A 272 0.95 -0.46 9.66
CA ALA A 272 1.39 -1.68 10.33
C ALA A 272 0.34 -2.80 10.34
N VAL A 273 -0.94 -2.44 10.49
CA VAL A 273 -2.06 -3.39 10.40
C VAL A 273 -2.10 -4.11 9.05
N LEU A 274 -1.90 -3.38 7.95
CA LEU A 274 -1.86 -3.96 6.60
C LEU A 274 -0.65 -4.86 6.37
N ASN A 275 0.45 -4.60 7.08
CA ASN A 275 1.70 -5.35 6.96
C ASN A 275 1.69 -6.63 7.80
N GLY A 276 1.04 -6.59 8.96
CA GLY A 276 0.75 -7.76 9.78
C GLY A 276 1.40 -7.75 11.16
N PRO A 277 1.14 -8.81 11.96
CA PRO A 277 1.54 -8.88 13.38
C PRO A 277 3.02 -8.67 13.63
N ARG A 278 3.90 -9.19 12.77
CA ARG A 278 5.35 -9.03 12.94
C ARG A 278 5.81 -7.58 12.85
N PHE A 279 5.14 -6.77 12.02
CA PHE A 279 5.45 -5.35 11.93
C PHE A 279 4.82 -4.56 13.08
N LEU A 280 3.64 -4.99 13.55
CA LEU A 280 3.03 -4.47 14.76
C LEU A 280 3.91 -4.74 16.00
N ASP A 281 4.47 -5.93 16.15
CA ASP A 281 5.47 -6.27 17.18
C ASP A 281 6.68 -5.34 17.13
N TYR A 282 7.20 -5.11 15.92
CA TYR A 282 8.30 -4.18 15.70
C TYR A 282 7.92 -2.77 16.15
N LEU A 283 6.81 -2.22 15.65
CA LEU A 283 6.36 -0.89 16.01
C LEU A 283 6.10 -0.75 17.52
N PHE A 284 5.56 -1.80 18.14
CA PHE A 284 5.39 -1.91 19.59
C PHE A 284 6.74 -1.89 20.33
N SER A 285 7.76 -2.58 19.83
CA SER A 285 9.11 -2.60 20.43
C SER A 285 9.84 -1.26 20.31
N GLN A 286 9.54 -0.46 19.28
CA GLN A 286 10.16 0.85 19.05
C GLN A 286 9.61 1.96 19.96
N ARG A 287 8.73 1.65 20.93
CA ARG A 287 8.08 2.60 21.84
C ARG A 287 9.07 3.36 22.73
N LYS A 288 9.65 4.41 22.18
CA LYS A 288 10.03 5.64 22.90
C LYS A 288 8.91 6.68 22.85
N ILE A 289 7.66 6.26 22.62
CA ILE A 289 6.50 7.16 22.65
C ILE A 289 6.32 7.58 24.11
N PRO A 290 6.36 8.88 24.43
CA PRO A 290 6.14 9.36 25.79
C PRO A 290 4.82 8.78 26.31
N GLN A 291 4.86 8.18 27.50
CA GLN A 291 3.67 7.69 28.20
C GLN A 291 2.63 8.82 28.23
N GLY A 292 1.59 8.76 27.40
CA GLY A 292 0.56 9.79 27.33
C GLY A 292 -0.05 10.03 25.95
N ASP A 293 0.63 9.74 24.84
CA ASP A 293 0.07 9.95 23.49
C ASP A 293 -0.43 8.64 22.84
N TYR A 294 -1.16 7.84 23.61
CA TYR A 294 -1.82 6.63 23.09
C TYR A 294 -3.07 6.94 22.27
N SER A 295 -3.47 8.21 22.21
CA SER A 295 -4.48 8.73 21.28
C SER A 295 -4.18 8.29 19.84
N ARG A 296 -2.90 8.12 19.48
CA ARG A 296 -2.46 7.77 18.12
C ARG A 296 -2.91 6.38 17.62
N VAL A 297 -3.14 5.42 18.52
CA VAL A 297 -3.61 4.07 18.11
C VAL A 297 -5.13 4.04 17.97
N LEU A 298 -5.82 4.99 18.57
CA LEU A 298 -7.27 5.14 18.49
C LEU A 298 -7.68 6.26 17.53
N THR A 299 -6.73 7.08 17.07
CA THR A 299 -7.03 8.15 16.13
C THR A 299 -7.45 7.57 14.79
N HIS A 300 -8.55 8.11 14.28
CA HIS A 300 -8.99 7.83 12.94
C HIS A 300 -7.93 8.27 11.92
N HIS A 301 -7.72 7.43 10.90
CA HIS A 301 -7.01 7.85 9.70
C HIS A 301 -7.86 8.88 8.95
N HIS A 302 -7.37 9.45 7.84
CA HIS A 302 -8.11 10.41 7.02
C HIS A 302 -9.49 9.92 6.55
N ASP A 303 -9.72 8.60 6.58
CA ASP A 303 -10.97 7.93 6.22
C ASP A 303 -11.93 7.69 7.40
N GLY A 304 -11.61 8.20 8.59
CA GLY A 304 -12.45 8.01 9.77
C GLY A 304 -12.29 6.65 10.46
N ARG A 305 -11.34 5.80 10.06
CA ARG A 305 -11.21 4.43 10.62
C ARG A 305 -10.12 4.31 11.66
N THR A 306 -10.37 3.56 12.72
CA THR A 306 -9.33 3.11 13.67
C THR A 306 -8.46 2.03 13.02
N PRO A 307 -7.24 1.74 13.52
CA PRO A 307 -6.43 0.62 13.04
C PRO A 307 -7.17 -0.72 13.18
N LEU A 308 -7.96 -0.91 14.24
CA LEU A 308 -8.81 -2.07 14.42
C LEU A 308 -9.90 -2.12 13.35
N GLY A 309 -10.63 -1.02 13.15
CA GLY A 309 -11.64 -0.90 12.09
C GLY A 309 -11.07 -1.17 10.69
N LEU A 310 -9.83 -0.74 10.40
CA LEU A 310 -9.13 -1.09 9.16
C LEU A 310 -8.83 -2.59 9.07
N ALA A 311 -8.37 -3.22 10.16
CA ALA A 311 -8.14 -4.67 10.20
C ALA A 311 -9.44 -5.44 9.94
N MET A 312 -10.55 -4.97 10.50
CA MET A 312 -11.89 -5.54 10.32
C MET A 312 -12.35 -5.45 8.86
N ASP A 313 -12.30 -4.24 8.27
CA ASP A 313 -12.71 -3.98 6.88
C ASP A 313 -11.92 -4.83 5.88
N ARG A 314 -10.62 -5.06 6.15
CA ARG A 314 -9.73 -5.85 5.29
C ARG A 314 -9.66 -7.34 5.65
N ASN A 315 -10.48 -7.83 6.59
CA ASN A 315 -10.49 -9.22 7.06
C ASN A 315 -9.11 -9.72 7.58
N LEU A 316 -8.31 -8.83 8.20
CA LEU A 316 -6.96 -9.12 8.70
C LEU A 316 -7.01 -9.69 10.13
N VAL A 317 -7.40 -10.97 10.23
CA VAL A 317 -7.66 -11.67 11.50
C VAL A 317 -6.47 -11.61 12.47
N ASP A 318 -5.25 -11.84 11.99
CA ASP A 318 -4.08 -11.90 12.87
C ASP A 318 -3.68 -10.51 13.38
N SER A 319 -3.80 -9.47 12.55
CA SER A 319 -3.57 -8.08 12.97
C SER A 319 -4.62 -7.63 13.98
N ALA A 320 -5.90 -7.96 13.77
CA ALA A 320 -6.96 -7.66 14.71
C ALA A 320 -6.77 -8.39 16.04
N ARG A 321 -6.42 -9.68 16.01
CA ARG A 321 -6.06 -10.45 17.21
C ARG A 321 -4.91 -9.77 17.96
N TRP A 322 -3.84 -9.44 17.25
CA TRP A 322 -2.68 -8.79 17.84
C TRP A 322 -3.07 -7.47 18.52
N LEU A 323 -3.87 -6.64 17.86
CA LEU A 323 -4.34 -5.36 18.40
C LEU A 323 -5.14 -5.56 19.69
N VAL A 324 -6.01 -6.57 19.70
CA VAL A 324 -6.87 -6.92 20.83
C VAL A 324 -6.09 -7.53 22.00
N GLU A 325 -5.13 -8.43 21.74
CA GLU A 325 -4.29 -9.05 22.77
C GLU A 325 -3.34 -8.03 23.41
N ASN A 326 -2.79 -7.13 22.60
CA ASN A 326 -1.93 -6.05 23.08
C ASN A 326 -2.74 -4.82 23.53
N TYR A 327 -4.07 -4.92 23.53
CA TYR A 327 -4.97 -3.82 23.90
C TYR A 327 -4.89 -3.44 25.36
N VAL A 328 -4.72 -4.42 26.25
CA VAL A 328 -4.64 -4.22 27.71
C VAL A 328 -3.50 -3.25 28.08
N PHE A 329 -2.48 -3.13 27.24
CA PHE A 329 -1.40 -2.16 27.41
C PHE A 329 -1.78 -0.72 27.00
N PHE A 330 -2.77 -0.53 26.13
CA PHE A 330 -3.33 0.78 25.76
C PHE A 330 -4.40 1.25 26.77
N ASP A 331 -5.08 0.31 27.42
CA ASP A 331 -6.25 0.50 28.31
C ASP A 331 -5.96 1.19 29.66
N MET A 332 -4.69 1.44 30.00
CA MET A 332 -4.35 2.15 31.24
C MET A 332 -4.78 3.64 31.26
N ILE A 333 -5.24 4.21 30.14
CA ILE A 333 -5.37 5.68 30.02
C ILE A 333 -6.78 6.19 29.65
N ASP A 334 -7.68 5.44 28.98
CA ASP A 334 -9.09 5.88 28.84
C ASP A 334 -10.08 4.77 28.43
N ARG A 335 -10.75 4.15 29.42
CA ARG A 335 -11.77 3.09 29.19
C ARG A 335 -12.98 3.56 28.37
N ARG A 336 -13.26 4.87 28.28
CA ARG A 336 -14.50 5.38 27.65
C ARG A 336 -14.46 5.42 26.14
N CYS A 337 -13.29 5.69 25.54
CA CYS A 337 -13.14 5.76 24.09
C CYS A 337 -13.29 4.38 23.44
N PHE A 338 -12.80 3.34 24.11
CA PHE A 338 -12.85 1.97 23.60
C PHE A 338 -14.24 1.34 23.58
N GLU A 339 -15.08 1.68 24.56
CA GLU A 339 -16.46 1.18 24.60
C GLU A 339 -17.27 1.63 23.38
N ILE A 340 -16.96 2.79 22.81
CA ILE A 340 -17.65 3.34 21.65
C ILE A 340 -17.13 2.68 20.37
N ASP A 341 -15.81 2.61 20.19
CA ASP A 341 -15.21 2.11 18.95
C ASP A 341 -15.43 0.59 18.79
N VAL A 342 -15.11 -0.21 19.82
CA VAL A 342 -15.21 -1.68 19.74
C VAL A 342 -16.63 -2.18 19.56
N TYR A 343 -17.62 -1.48 20.11
CA TYR A 343 -19.01 -1.82 19.89
C TYR A 343 -19.39 -1.68 18.40
N ASP A 344 -18.88 -0.67 17.72
CA ASP A 344 -19.09 -0.50 16.28
C ASP A 344 -18.33 -1.56 15.47
N GLU A 345 -17.10 -1.92 15.87
CA GLU A 345 -16.37 -3.02 15.22
C GLU A 345 -17.03 -4.40 15.43
N ILE A 346 -17.61 -4.68 16.61
CA ILE A 346 -18.38 -5.91 16.86
C ILE A 346 -19.61 -5.98 15.95
N LYS A 347 -20.32 -4.86 15.77
CA LYS A 347 -21.46 -4.80 14.83
C LYS A 347 -21.01 -5.06 13.40
N LEU A 348 -19.90 -4.45 12.96
CA LEU A 348 -19.34 -4.67 11.64
C LEU A 348 -18.97 -6.15 11.42
N ALA A 349 -18.30 -6.78 12.38
CA ALA A 349 -17.97 -8.21 12.34
C ALA A 349 -19.22 -9.09 12.23
N THR A 350 -20.25 -8.73 13.00
CA THR A 350 -21.53 -9.44 13.04
C THR A 350 -22.25 -9.37 11.70
N MET A 351 -22.20 -8.22 11.03
CA MET A 351 -22.88 -8.01 9.75
C MET A 351 -22.09 -8.53 8.54
N ALA A 352 -20.76 -8.55 8.57
CA ALA A 352 -19.93 -8.94 7.43
C ALA A 352 -20.00 -10.45 7.15
N ASN A 353 -20.36 -10.91 5.95
CA ASN A 353 -20.43 -12.34 5.65
C ASN A 353 -19.11 -12.92 5.12
N SER A 354 -18.19 -13.26 6.02
CA SER A 354 -16.95 -13.93 5.65
C SER A 354 -16.52 -14.91 6.75
N PRO A 355 -15.78 -15.99 6.44
CA PRO A 355 -15.18 -16.83 7.47
C PRO A 355 -14.24 -16.07 8.41
N ALA A 356 -13.60 -15.01 7.91
CA ALA A 356 -12.75 -14.14 8.70
C ALA A 356 -13.55 -13.34 9.74
N SER A 357 -14.76 -12.86 9.39
CA SER A 357 -15.59 -12.08 10.30
C SER A 357 -16.07 -12.88 11.50
N VAL A 358 -16.26 -14.20 11.37
CA VAL A 358 -16.52 -15.11 12.50
C VAL A 358 -15.37 -15.06 13.51
N ARG A 359 -14.13 -15.23 13.01
CA ARG A 359 -12.93 -15.23 13.86
C ARG A 359 -12.71 -13.86 14.50
N LEU A 360 -12.92 -12.79 13.74
CA LEU A 360 -12.84 -11.42 14.23
C LEU A 360 -13.89 -11.16 15.31
N LEU A 361 -15.13 -11.61 15.12
CA LEU A 361 -16.20 -11.50 16.12
C LEU A 361 -15.81 -12.25 17.41
N GLN A 362 -15.27 -13.47 17.30
CA GLN A 362 -14.79 -14.22 18.47
C GLN A 362 -13.67 -13.49 19.21
N ILE A 363 -12.71 -12.91 18.49
CA ILE A 363 -11.64 -12.10 19.07
C ILE A 363 -12.21 -10.89 19.83
N LEU A 364 -13.08 -10.10 19.20
CA LEU A 364 -13.65 -8.90 19.82
C LEU A 364 -14.52 -9.23 21.03
N LEU A 365 -15.33 -10.29 20.94
CA LEU A 365 -16.17 -10.74 22.04
C LEU A 365 -15.35 -11.26 23.23
N SER A 366 -14.12 -11.76 23.02
CA SER A 366 -13.25 -12.25 24.08
C SER A 366 -12.70 -11.15 25.00
N VAL A 367 -12.66 -9.91 24.52
CA VAL A 367 -12.18 -8.73 25.27
C VAL A 367 -13.29 -7.75 25.63
N THR A 368 -14.53 -8.06 25.27
CA THR A 368 -15.67 -7.21 25.58
C THR A 368 -15.83 -7.14 27.11
N PRO A 369 -15.70 -5.97 27.74
CA PRO A 369 -15.70 -5.86 29.20
C PRO A 369 -17.02 -6.39 29.79
N SER A 370 -17.02 -6.87 31.03
CA SER A 370 -18.23 -7.36 31.72
C SER A 370 -19.16 -6.23 32.22
N HIS A 371 -19.29 -5.16 31.44
CA HIS A 371 -20.07 -4.00 31.84
C HIS A 371 -21.58 -4.27 31.73
N HIS A 372 -22.36 -3.74 32.68
CA HIS A 372 -23.81 -3.91 32.80
C HIS A 372 -24.63 -3.43 31.58
N LYS A 373 -24.06 -2.68 30.64
CA LYS A 373 -24.74 -2.27 29.39
C LYS A 373 -24.73 -3.35 28.30
N ILE A 374 -24.08 -4.50 28.56
CA ILE A 374 -23.83 -5.54 27.56
C ILE A 374 -24.89 -6.64 27.58
N PHE A 375 -25.87 -6.59 28.49
CA PHE A 375 -26.99 -7.55 28.49
C PHE A 375 -27.81 -7.52 27.19
N ASP A 376 -27.96 -6.34 26.57
CA ASP A 376 -28.68 -6.19 25.30
C ASP A 376 -27.79 -6.46 24.07
N LEU A 377 -26.46 -6.60 24.26
CA LEU A 377 -25.52 -6.82 23.16
C LEU A 377 -25.87 -8.09 22.38
N PRO A 378 -26.01 -9.29 23.00
CA PRO A 378 -26.34 -10.51 22.24
C PRO A 378 -27.62 -10.38 21.39
N ILE A 379 -28.67 -9.77 21.95
CA ILE A 379 -29.94 -9.54 21.25
C ILE A 379 -29.72 -8.61 20.05
N SER A 380 -29.01 -7.50 20.28
CA SER A 380 -28.70 -6.51 19.25
C SER A 380 -27.88 -7.11 18.10
N LEU A 381 -26.88 -7.94 18.44
CA LEU A 381 -26.04 -8.62 17.46
C LEU A 381 -26.83 -9.65 16.66
N LEU A 382 -27.66 -10.47 17.29
CA LEU A 382 -28.52 -11.41 16.59
C LEU A 382 -29.50 -10.71 15.65
N GLY A 383 -30.16 -9.64 16.12
CA GLY A 383 -31.03 -8.83 15.27
C GLY A 383 -30.30 -8.27 14.04
N ARG A 384 -29.06 -7.80 14.20
CA ARG A 384 -28.23 -7.31 13.09
C ARG A 384 -27.80 -8.42 12.14
N LEU A 385 -27.45 -9.59 12.66
CA LEU A 385 -27.09 -10.76 11.85
C LEU A 385 -28.26 -11.18 10.96
N ILE A 386 -29.48 -11.19 11.51
CA ILE A 386 -30.71 -11.49 10.76
C ILE A 386 -30.92 -10.50 9.63
N VAL A 387 -30.81 -9.20 9.92
CA VAL A 387 -30.95 -8.15 8.90
C VAL A 387 -29.90 -8.33 7.79
N ALA A 388 -28.64 -8.61 8.15
CA ALA A 388 -27.57 -8.84 7.17
C ALA A 388 -27.84 -10.05 6.28
N LEU A 389 -28.26 -11.19 6.85
CA LEU A 389 -28.61 -12.39 6.09
C LEU A 389 -29.75 -12.14 5.10
N HIS A 390 -30.80 -11.42 5.53
CA HIS A 390 -31.91 -11.05 4.65
C HIS A 390 -31.46 -10.15 3.49
N GLN A 391 -30.55 -9.20 3.74
CA GLN A 391 -30.02 -8.32 2.71
C GLN A 391 -29.20 -9.09 1.67
N GLU A 392 -28.36 -10.03 2.11
CA GLU A 392 -27.54 -10.84 1.21
C GLU A 392 -28.36 -11.86 0.40
N LEU A 393 -29.38 -12.46 1.00
CA LEU A 393 -30.29 -13.36 0.29
C LEU A 393 -31.01 -12.61 -0.84
N ARG A 394 -31.45 -11.36 -0.57
CA ARG A 394 -32.06 -10.48 -1.60
C ARG A 394 -31.08 -10.13 -2.70
N ALA A 395 -29.83 -9.78 -2.34
CA ALA A 395 -28.78 -9.47 -3.32
C ALA A 395 -28.44 -10.68 -4.21
N SER A 396 -28.36 -11.87 -3.63
CA SER A 396 -28.07 -13.12 -4.35
C SER A 396 -29.19 -13.49 -5.32
N ASN A 397 -30.46 -13.31 -4.92
CA ASN A 397 -31.62 -13.48 -5.79
C ASN A 397 -31.62 -12.47 -6.97
N ALA A 398 -31.25 -11.22 -6.71
CA ALA A 398 -31.19 -10.17 -7.73
C ALA A 398 -30.05 -10.41 -8.75
N ALA A 399 -28.97 -11.06 -8.33
CA ALA A 399 -27.80 -11.32 -9.17
C ALA A 399 -28.00 -12.46 -10.19
N GLY A 400 -29.19 -13.07 -10.26
CA GLY A 400 -29.57 -14.02 -11.32
C GLY A 400 -28.68 -15.27 -11.41
N HIS A 401 -28.08 -15.70 -10.29
CA HIS A 401 -27.23 -16.88 -10.26
C HIS A 401 -28.05 -18.14 -10.62
N GLY A 402 -27.41 -19.11 -11.29
CA GLY A 402 -28.03 -20.41 -11.52
C GLY A 402 -28.39 -21.09 -10.19
N ALA A 403 -29.44 -21.92 -10.19
CA ALA A 403 -30.00 -22.52 -8.98
C ALA A 403 -28.95 -23.19 -8.07
N VAL A 404 -27.99 -23.91 -8.65
CA VAL A 404 -26.90 -24.58 -7.91
C VAL A 404 -26.01 -23.56 -7.19
N ALA A 405 -25.52 -22.55 -7.91
CA ALA A 405 -24.67 -21.51 -7.35
C ALA A 405 -25.37 -20.70 -6.25
N PHE A 406 -26.68 -20.50 -6.38
CA PHE A 406 -27.50 -19.89 -5.33
C PHE A 406 -27.54 -20.74 -4.05
N TRP A 407 -27.78 -22.05 -4.17
CA TRP A 407 -27.85 -22.95 -3.01
C TRP A 407 -26.49 -23.08 -2.31
N ASP A 408 -25.40 -23.17 -3.07
CA ASP A 408 -24.05 -23.23 -2.50
C ASP A 408 -23.70 -21.95 -1.73
N ALA A 409 -24.02 -20.78 -2.29
CA ALA A 409 -23.80 -19.49 -1.63
C ALA A 409 -24.66 -19.36 -0.36
N ARG A 410 -25.91 -19.81 -0.42
CA ARG A 410 -26.82 -19.82 0.73
C ARG A 410 -26.32 -20.75 1.85
N GLU A 411 -25.88 -21.96 1.53
CA GLU A 411 -25.35 -22.88 2.54
C GLU A 411 -24.09 -22.32 3.21
N ALA A 412 -23.19 -21.70 2.43
CA ALA A 412 -22.02 -21.01 2.98
C ALA A 412 -22.41 -19.87 3.94
N GLN A 413 -23.40 -19.06 3.58
CA GLN A 413 -23.97 -18.00 4.42
C GLN A 413 -24.56 -18.54 5.72
N GLU A 414 -25.38 -19.59 5.64
CA GLU A 414 -26.00 -20.21 6.82
C GLU A 414 -24.94 -20.77 7.77
N ASN A 415 -23.88 -21.40 7.26
CA ASN A 415 -22.79 -21.91 8.07
C ASN A 415 -22.01 -20.78 8.79
N ILE A 416 -21.78 -19.65 8.12
CA ILE A 416 -21.14 -18.47 8.72
C ILE A 416 -22.03 -17.89 9.83
N ALA A 417 -23.34 -17.78 9.58
CA ALA A 417 -24.32 -17.30 10.55
C ALA A 417 -24.35 -18.19 11.81
N ILE A 418 -24.37 -19.51 11.63
CA ILE A 418 -24.34 -20.48 12.72
C ILE A 418 -23.14 -20.22 13.63
N GLN A 419 -21.93 -20.10 13.06
CA GLN A 419 -20.72 -19.90 13.85
C GLN A 419 -20.72 -18.56 14.59
N LYS A 420 -21.31 -17.51 14.01
CA LYS A 420 -21.49 -16.22 14.71
C LYS A 420 -22.49 -16.32 15.84
N CYS A 421 -23.62 -16.98 15.62
CA CYS A 421 -24.61 -17.25 16.68
C CYS A 421 -23.96 -18.00 17.84
N GLU A 422 -23.17 -19.05 17.56
CA GLU A 422 -22.44 -19.79 18.58
C GLU A 422 -21.47 -18.91 19.38
N ALA A 423 -20.73 -18.02 18.70
CA ALA A 423 -19.82 -17.07 19.35
C ALA A 423 -20.59 -16.08 20.26
N ILE A 424 -21.68 -15.50 19.77
CA ILE A 424 -22.53 -14.56 20.52
C ILE A 424 -23.15 -15.24 21.74
N ILE A 425 -23.67 -16.46 21.57
CA ILE A 425 -24.30 -17.25 22.64
C ILE A 425 -23.27 -17.66 23.70
N THR A 426 -22.06 -18.03 23.29
CA THR A 426 -20.97 -18.39 24.22
C THR A 426 -20.65 -17.22 25.16
N VAL A 427 -20.63 -16.01 24.62
CA VAL A 427 -20.37 -14.79 25.40
C VAL A 427 -21.56 -14.43 26.28
N ALA A 428 -22.79 -14.55 25.77
CA ALA A 428 -24.00 -14.40 26.58
C ALA A 428 -24.02 -15.35 27.79
N ARG A 429 -23.53 -16.59 27.64
CA ARG A 429 -23.38 -17.56 28.72
C ARG A 429 -22.29 -17.17 29.73
N ALA A 430 -21.17 -16.62 29.26
CA ALA A 430 -20.10 -16.15 30.15
C ALA A 430 -20.56 -14.99 31.05
N PHE A 431 -21.45 -14.12 30.55
CA PHE A 431 -22.04 -13.03 31.34
C PHE A 431 -23.09 -13.46 32.37
N GLN A 432 -23.50 -14.73 32.40
CA GLN A 432 -24.46 -15.24 33.40
C GLN A 432 -23.81 -15.51 34.78
N TYR A 433 -22.51 -15.26 34.96
CA TYR A 433 -21.92 -15.28 36.29
C TYR A 433 -22.46 -14.10 37.12
N PRO A 434 -22.84 -14.31 38.39
CA PRO A 434 -23.51 -13.30 39.19
C PRO A 434 -22.57 -12.12 39.42
N CYS A 435 -22.87 -11.00 38.77
CA CYS A 435 -22.40 -9.71 39.23
C CYS A 435 -22.92 -9.56 40.67
N LEU A 436 -22.02 -9.54 41.65
CA LEU A 436 -22.28 -9.34 43.08
C LEU A 436 -22.79 -7.92 43.39
N TYR A 437 -23.69 -7.38 42.56
CA TYR A 437 -24.31 -6.09 42.75
C TYR A 437 -25.69 -6.30 43.38
N HIS A 438 -25.76 -6.11 44.70
CA HIS A 438 -26.96 -6.24 45.54
C HIS A 438 -28.02 -5.14 45.32
N GLY A 439 -28.26 -4.72 44.08
CA GLY A 439 -29.25 -3.69 43.74
C GLY A 439 -30.17 -4.14 42.61
N SER A 440 -31.32 -4.71 42.97
CA SER A 440 -32.45 -5.14 42.10
C SER A 440 -32.26 -6.41 41.24
N GLU A 441 -31.91 -7.53 41.87
CA GLU A 441 -31.85 -8.86 41.20
C GLU A 441 -33.13 -9.19 40.40
N GLN A 442 -34.31 -8.73 40.84
CA GLN A 442 -35.59 -9.08 40.23
C GLN A 442 -35.88 -8.39 38.88
N GLU A 443 -35.45 -7.13 38.69
CA GLU A 443 -35.58 -6.44 37.38
C GLU A 443 -34.61 -7.02 36.35
N ASP A 444 -33.40 -7.37 36.78
CA ASP A 444 -32.37 -7.98 35.94
C ASP A 444 -32.78 -9.38 35.46
N HIS A 445 -33.40 -10.21 36.32
CA HIS A 445 -33.91 -11.53 35.92
C HIS A 445 -35.04 -11.45 34.89
N SER A 446 -35.98 -10.51 35.06
CA SER A 446 -37.09 -10.31 34.11
C SER A 446 -36.60 -9.83 32.74
N ARG A 447 -35.67 -8.88 32.69
CA ARG A 447 -35.06 -8.41 31.44
C ARG A 447 -34.26 -9.51 30.74
N ARG A 448 -33.55 -10.34 31.50
CA ARG A 448 -32.85 -11.52 30.95
C ARG A 448 -33.81 -12.53 30.34
N ALA A 449 -34.94 -12.83 30.98
CA ALA A 449 -35.94 -13.74 30.43
C ALA A 449 -36.55 -13.20 29.12
N GLN A 450 -36.96 -11.92 29.10
CA GLN A 450 -37.49 -11.27 27.90
C GLN A 450 -36.47 -11.20 26.76
N ALA A 451 -35.20 -10.94 27.08
CA ALA A 451 -34.11 -10.95 26.12
C ALA A 451 -33.96 -12.32 25.44
N LEU A 452 -34.04 -13.39 26.23
CA LEU A 452 -33.89 -14.76 25.77
C LEU A 452 -35.07 -15.21 24.90
N ASP A 453 -36.29 -14.90 25.30
CA ASP A 453 -37.49 -15.16 24.48
C ASP A 453 -37.39 -14.42 23.14
N ARG A 454 -36.98 -13.15 23.17
CA ARG A 454 -36.79 -12.36 21.95
C ARG A 454 -35.66 -12.88 21.06
N MET A 455 -34.57 -13.39 21.65
CA MET A 455 -33.51 -14.06 20.89
C MET A 455 -34.06 -15.31 20.20
N LYS A 456 -34.90 -16.10 20.89
CA LYS A 456 -35.53 -17.29 20.31
C LYS A 456 -36.45 -16.93 19.15
N ASP A 457 -37.29 -15.91 19.29
CA ASP A 457 -38.18 -15.44 18.22
C ASP A 457 -37.39 -14.98 16.98
N LEU A 458 -36.37 -14.13 17.18
CA LEU A 458 -35.47 -13.64 16.13
C LEU A 458 -34.76 -14.78 15.40
N LEU A 459 -34.40 -15.81 16.15
CA LEU A 459 -33.70 -16.96 15.63
C LEU A 459 -34.63 -17.95 14.89
N GLU A 460 -35.91 -18.04 15.26
CA GLU A 460 -36.96 -18.76 14.51
C GLU A 460 -37.25 -18.07 13.16
N GLU A 461 -37.18 -16.74 13.09
CA GLU A 461 -37.31 -15.97 11.83
C GLU A 461 -36.24 -16.34 10.77
N LEU A 462 -35.11 -16.93 11.16
CA LEU A 462 -34.08 -17.37 10.22
C LEU A 462 -34.46 -18.64 9.43
N GLY A 463 -35.49 -19.38 9.83
CA GLY A 463 -36.11 -20.46 9.04
C GLY A 463 -35.20 -21.64 8.64
N SER A 464 -33.99 -21.75 9.20
CA SER A 464 -33.05 -22.84 8.92
C SER A 464 -33.08 -23.87 10.04
N GLU A 465 -33.45 -25.11 9.72
CA GLU A 465 -33.52 -26.23 10.69
C GLU A 465 -32.16 -26.48 11.38
N LYS A 466 -31.05 -26.20 10.68
CA LYS A 466 -29.69 -26.27 11.24
C LYS A 466 -29.48 -25.19 12.32
N LEU A 467 -29.91 -23.96 12.06
CA LEU A 467 -29.90 -22.88 13.06
C LEU A 467 -30.81 -23.25 14.23
N SER A 468 -32.04 -23.71 13.99
CA SER A 468 -33.01 -24.17 15.01
C SER A 468 -32.39 -25.16 16.00
N ARG A 469 -31.58 -26.13 15.52
CA ARG A 469 -30.90 -27.08 16.40
C ARG A 469 -29.77 -26.46 17.23
N VAL A 470 -29.01 -25.52 16.67
CA VAL A 470 -27.98 -24.77 17.43
C VAL A 470 -28.65 -23.98 18.57
N ILE A 471 -29.85 -23.46 18.32
CA ILE A 471 -30.67 -22.71 19.28
C ILE A 471 -31.25 -23.64 20.35
N GLU A 472 -31.83 -24.78 19.98
CA GLU A 472 -32.33 -25.76 20.93
C GLU A 472 -31.21 -26.26 21.86
N ASN A 473 -30.02 -26.53 21.32
CA ASN A 473 -28.83 -26.88 22.10
C ASN A 473 -28.32 -25.70 22.95
N ALA A 474 -28.50 -24.47 22.47
CA ALA A 474 -28.16 -23.27 23.22
C ALA A 474 -29.06 -23.10 24.46
N CYS A 475 -30.37 -23.23 24.24
CA CYS A 475 -31.45 -23.02 25.20
C CYS A 475 -31.66 -24.17 26.20
N SER A 476 -31.24 -25.39 25.85
CA SER A 476 -31.34 -26.59 26.70
C SER A 476 -30.22 -26.73 27.72
N CYS A 477 -29.28 -25.77 27.79
CA CYS A 477 -28.23 -25.77 28.82
C CYS A 477 -28.88 -25.70 30.24
N PRO A 478 -28.62 -26.66 31.15
CA PRO A 478 -29.26 -26.71 32.47
C PRO A 478 -29.06 -25.44 33.31
N ARG A 479 -27.92 -24.77 33.16
CA ARG A 479 -27.63 -23.47 33.81
C ARG A 479 -28.47 -22.32 33.23
N TRP A 480 -28.80 -22.37 31.94
CA TRP A 480 -29.71 -21.43 31.28
C TRP A 480 -31.15 -21.60 31.76
N GLN A 481 -31.61 -22.85 31.89
CA GLN A 481 -32.93 -23.15 32.43
C GLN A 481 -33.05 -22.80 33.92
N GLN A 482 -31.97 -22.92 34.69
CA GLN A 482 -31.94 -22.46 36.09
C GLN A 482 -32.03 -20.94 36.22
N SER A 483 -31.32 -20.17 35.37
CA SER A 483 -31.39 -18.70 35.38
C SER A 483 -32.77 -18.16 34.96
N LEU A 484 -33.44 -18.83 34.00
CA LEU A 484 -34.81 -18.51 33.55
C LEU A 484 -35.89 -18.85 34.58
N ARG A 485 -35.67 -19.85 35.44
CA ARG A 485 -36.65 -20.30 36.44
C ARG A 485 -36.67 -19.46 37.71
N GLY A 486 -35.84 -18.42 37.81
CA GLY A 486 -35.86 -17.47 38.95
C GLY A 486 -35.84 -18.17 40.31
N GLN A 487 -35.02 -19.21 40.46
CA GLN A 487 -34.94 -19.94 41.72
C GLN A 487 -33.87 -19.32 42.63
N VAL A 488 -34.40 -18.78 43.73
CA VAL A 488 -33.83 -18.46 45.05
C VAL A 488 -32.68 -19.37 45.48
#